data_AF-A0A920S7C0-F1
#
_entry.id   AF-A0A920S7C0-F1
#
_cell.length_a   1.000
_cell.length_b   1.000
_cell.length_c   1.000
_cell.angle_alpha   90.00
_cell.angle_beta   90.00
_cell.angle_gamma   90.00
#
_symmetry.space_group_name_H-M   'P 1'
#
loop_
_entity.id
_entity.type
_entity.pdbx_description
1 polymer ?
#
loop_
_entity_poly.entity_id
_entity_poly.type
_entity_poly.pdbx_seq_one_letter_code
_entity_poly.pdbx_strand_id
1 'polypeptide(L)'
;MTVQTDAEGQPVNQVYIEACAGIERELYLGAVIDRSSSRIVVMASKEGGVEIEKVAEESPEKIFRVVIDPYVGPQSYQGRDLAFRLGMQGNQVKKFTYYSINFKRTI
;
A
#
# COMPACT_ATOMS: atom_id res chain seq x y z
N MET A 1 -11.60 4.51 14.07
CA MET A 1 -12.17 3.25 14.63
C MET A 1 -13.08 2.69 13.57
N THR A 2 -12.50 1.95 12.63
CA THR A 2 -13.31 1.12 11.73
C THR A 2 -13.99 0.03 12.56
N VAL A 3 -15.31 0.05 12.61
CA VAL A 3 -16.11 -1.00 13.24
C VAL A 3 -16.05 -2.23 12.33
N GLN A 4 -15.13 -3.15 12.63
CA GLN A 4 -14.92 -4.37 11.82
C GLN A 4 -15.87 -5.51 12.23
N THR A 5 -16.58 -5.35 13.35
CA THR A 5 -17.43 -6.40 13.94
C THR A 5 -18.69 -5.80 14.54
N ASP A 6 -19.78 -6.56 14.50
CA ASP A 6 -21.00 -6.22 15.24
C ASP A 6 -20.83 -6.48 16.75
N ALA A 7 -21.90 -6.22 17.52
CA ALA A 7 -21.89 -6.38 18.98
C ALA A 7 -21.71 -7.84 19.43
N GLU A 8 -21.99 -8.82 18.57
CA GLU A 8 -21.87 -10.25 18.91
C GLU A 8 -20.47 -10.81 18.60
N GLY A 9 -19.68 -10.09 17.80
CA GLY A 9 -18.34 -10.54 17.45
C GLY A 9 -18.34 -11.53 16.28
N GLN A 10 -17.15 -11.88 15.77
CA GLN A 10 -16.98 -12.95 14.79
C GLN A 10 -16.28 -14.15 15.44
N PRO A 11 -16.70 -15.39 15.15
CA PRO A 11 -16.06 -16.58 15.70
C PRO A 11 -14.63 -16.73 15.17
N VAL A 12 -13.66 -16.83 16.08
CA VAL A 12 -12.24 -17.02 15.75
C VAL A 12 -11.95 -18.51 15.56
N ASN A 13 -11.79 -18.94 14.31
CA ASN A 13 -11.56 -20.36 13.99
C ASN A 13 -10.07 -20.74 13.89
N GLN A 14 -9.17 -19.75 13.74
CA GLN A 14 -7.75 -19.97 13.51
C GLN A 14 -6.92 -18.83 14.10
N VAL A 15 -5.70 -19.14 14.54
CA VAL A 15 -4.70 -18.17 15.02
C VAL A 15 -3.45 -18.32 14.16
N TYR A 16 -2.95 -17.21 13.64
CA TYR A 16 -1.70 -17.15 12.88
C TYR A 16 -0.54 -16.84 13.84
N ILE A 17 0.47 -17.71 13.89
CA ILE A 17 1.65 -17.57 14.74
C ILE A 17 2.87 -17.42 13.84
N GLU A 18 3.59 -16.31 13.99
CA GLU A 18 4.81 -16.01 13.25
C GLU A 18 5.94 -15.52 14.17
N ALA A 19 7.17 -15.54 13.66
CA ALA A 19 8.30 -14.96 14.38
C ALA A 19 8.21 -13.44 14.42
N CYS A 20 8.57 -12.84 15.55
CA CYS A 20 8.60 -11.38 15.69
C CYS A 20 9.65 -10.77 14.74
N ALA A 21 9.20 -9.87 13.86
CA ALA A 21 10.08 -9.12 12.97
C ALA A 21 10.49 -7.79 13.63
N GLY A 22 11.78 -7.46 13.58
CA GLY A 22 12.26 -6.13 13.98
C GLY A 22 11.91 -5.10 12.91
N ILE A 23 10.85 -4.33 13.13
CA ILE A 23 10.37 -3.31 12.18
C ILE A 23 11.02 -1.96 12.53
N GLU A 24 11.98 -1.52 11.69
CA GLU A 24 12.60 -0.20 11.83
C GLU A 24 11.70 0.92 11.29
N ARG A 25 10.91 0.62 10.24
CA ARG A 25 10.07 1.59 9.56
C ARG A 25 8.84 0.92 8.96
N GLU A 26 7.67 1.46 9.28
CA GLU A 26 6.40 1.06 8.67
C GLU A 26 6.03 1.99 7.52
N LEU A 27 5.42 1.42 6.48
CA LEU A 27 4.96 2.12 5.29
C LEU A 27 3.57 1.62 4.93
N TYR A 28 2.79 2.48 4.28
CA TYR A 28 1.54 2.07 3.65
C TYR A 28 1.77 1.81 2.16
N LEU A 29 1.25 0.69 1.66
CA LEU A 29 1.14 0.38 0.24
C LEU A 29 -0.22 -0.27 0.00
N GLY A 30 -0.99 0.27 -0.94
CA GLY A 30 -2.29 -0.27 -1.32
C GLY A 30 -2.56 -0.05 -2.80
N ALA A 31 -3.49 -0.82 -3.36
CA ALA A 31 -3.98 -0.62 -4.72
C ALA A 31 -5.50 -0.64 -4.71
N VAL A 32 -6.11 0.34 -5.36
CA VAL A 32 -7.56 0.46 -5.48
C VAL A 32 -7.95 0.63 -6.94
N ILE A 33 -9.17 0.22 -7.28
CA ILE A 33 -9.77 0.55 -8.58
C ILE A 33 -10.49 1.89 -8.41
N ASP A 34 -9.96 2.93 -9.04
CA ASP A 34 -10.65 4.20 -9.13
C ASP A 34 -11.81 4.05 -10.13
N ARG A 35 -13.04 4.08 -9.61
CA ARG A 35 -14.26 3.91 -10.39
C ARG A 35 -14.49 5.06 -11.38
N SER A 36 -13.99 6.26 -11.09
CA SER A 36 -14.19 7.41 -11.96
C SER A 36 -13.41 7.27 -13.27
N SER A 37 -12.16 6.83 -13.17
CA SER A 37 -11.28 6.60 -14.32
C SER A 37 -11.30 5.16 -14.85
N SER A 38 -11.92 4.22 -14.12
CA SER A 38 -11.83 2.77 -14.37
C SER A 38 -10.38 2.28 -14.44
N ARG A 39 -9.49 2.86 -13.64
CA ARG A 39 -8.05 2.53 -13.60
C ARG A 39 -7.64 2.02 -12.22
N ILE A 40 -6.55 1.25 -12.22
CA ILE A 40 -5.90 0.85 -10.97
C ILE A 40 -5.01 2.01 -10.52
N VAL A 41 -5.17 2.40 -9.26
CA VAL A 41 -4.35 3.42 -8.62
C VAL A 41 -3.59 2.75 -7.49
N VAL A 42 -2.26 2.77 -7.58
CA VAL A 42 -1.37 2.35 -6.50
C VAL A 42 -1.13 3.56 -5.61
N MET A 43 -1.34 3.39 -4.32
CA MET A 43 -1.15 4.40 -3.29
C MET A 43 -0.04 3.97 -2.34
N ALA A 44 0.81 4.90 -1.94
CA ALA A 44 1.82 4.65 -0.92
C ALA A 44 2.00 5.85 0.00
N SER A 45 2.32 5.61 1.27
CA SER A 45 2.58 6.66 2.27
C SER A 45 3.69 6.27 3.22
N LYS A 46 4.36 7.27 3.80
CA LYS A 46 5.32 7.10 4.89
C LYS A 46 4.63 6.81 6.23
N GLU A 47 3.33 7.08 6.33
CA GLU A 47 2.50 6.85 7.51
C GLU A 47 1.99 5.40 7.49
N GLY A 48 2.88 4.44 7.76
CA GLY A 48 2.48 3.05 8.02
C GLY A 48 1.84 2.89 9.40
N GLY A 49 1.03 1.86 9.59
CA GLY A 49 0.41 1.55 10.89
C GLY A 49 -0.78 2.42 11.30
N VAL A 50 -1.23 3.33 10.42
CA VAL A 50 -2.38 4.24 10.66
C VAL A 50 -3.48 3.98 9.63
N GLU A 51 -4.75 4.22 10.01
CA GLU A 51 -5.91 4.19 9.09
C GLU A 51 -5.65 5.16 7.91
N ILE A 52 -5.62 4.64 6.68
CA ILE A 52 -5.24 5.44 5.50
C ILE A 52 -6.28 6.51 5.16
N GLU A 53 -7.55 6.25 5.49
CA GLU A 53 -8.66 7.17 5.33
C GLU A 53 -8.41 8.45 6.15
N LYS A 54 -7.92 8.29 7.38
CA LYS A 54 -7.55 9.43 8.23
C LYS A 54 -6.41 10.25 7.64
N VAL A 55 -5.37 9.58 7.10
CA VAL A 55 -4.27 10.27 6.42
C VAL A 55 -4.77 11.01 5.18
N ALA A 56 -5.73 10.44 4.45
CA ALA A 56 -6.32 11.08 3.28
C ALA A 56 -7.14 12.33 3.62
N GLU A 57 -7.74 12.39 4.81
CA GLU A 57 -8.48 13.54 5.31
C GLU A 57 -7.57 14.62 5.91
N GLU A 58 -6.64 14.24 6.79
CA GLU A 58 -5.82 15.17 7.57
C GLU A 58 -4.55 15.63 6.84
N SER A 59 -3.96 14.79 6.00
CA SER A 59 -2.66 15.05 5.35
C SER A 59 -2.56 14.36 3.97
N PRO A 60 -3.46 14.70 3.01
CA PRO A 60 -3.53 14.04 1.71
C PRO A 60 -2.23 14.11 0.91
N GLU A 61 -1.39 15.13 1.14
CA GLU A 61 -0.08 15.31 0.50
C GLU A 61 0.93 14.23 0.86
N LYS A 62 0.71 13.49 1.95
CA LYS A 62 1.54 12.35 2.36
C LYS A 62 1.21 11.07 1.57
N ILE A 63 0.12 11.05 0.81
CA ILE A 63 -0.29 9.92 -0.01
C ILE A 63 0.19 10.13 -1.45
N PHE A 64 1.17 9.33 -1.85
CA PHE A 64 1.65 9.31 -3.22
C PHE A 64 0.82 8.33 -4.03
N ARG A 65 0.37 8.76 -5.21
CA ARG A 65 -0.49 7.96 -6.08
C ARG A 65 0.16 7.80 -7.45
N VAL A 66 0.04 6.60 -8.01
CA VAL A 66 0.38 6.35 -9.41
C VAL A 66 -0.75 5.60 -10.09
N VAL A 67 -1.18 6.12 -11.22
CA VAL A 67 -2.23 5.53 -12.06
C VAL A 67 -1.58 4.53 -13.02
N ILE A 68 -2.09 3.31 -13.01
CA ILE A 68 -1.65 2.25 -13.91
C ILE A 68 -2.47 2.34 -15.19
N ASP A 69 -1.78 2.43 -16.31
CA ASP A 69 -2.44 2.37 -17.61
C ASP A 69 -2.79 0.91 -17.95
N PRO A 70 -4.04 0.63 -18.35
CA PRO A 70 -4.49 -0.75 -18.57
C PRO A 70 -3.85 -1.40 -19.80
N TYR A 71 -3.39 -0.61 -20.78
CA TYR A 71 -2.82 -1.14 -22.01
C TYR A 71 -1.36 -1.54 -21.81
N VAL A 72 -0.56 -0.71 -21.15
CA VAL A 72 0.86 -0.99 -20.91
C VAL A 72 1.13 -1.70 -19.58
N GLY A 73 0.19 -1.65 -18.63
CA GLY A 73 0.36 -2.21 -17.30
C GLY A 73 1.33 -1.42 -16.41
N PRO A 74 1.64 -1.92 -15.19
CA PRO A 74 2.49 -1.22 -14.24
C PRO A 74 3.95 -1.18 -14.71
N GLN A 75 4.54 0.01 -14.67
CA GLN A 75 5.87 0.27 -15.24
C GLN A 75 6.95 0.45 -14.17
N SER A 76 8.18 0.02 -14.47
CA SER A 76 9.32 0.11 -13.53
C SER A 76 9.66 1.52 -13.08
N TYR A 77 9.35 2.56 -13.87
CA TYR A 77 9.56 3.94 -13.43
C TYR A 77 8.54 4.37 -12.37
N GLN A 78 7.32 3.83 -12.38
CA GLN A 78 6.26 4.17 -11.43
C GLN A 78 6.61 3.67 -10.03
N GLY A 79 7.10 2.42 -9.92
CA GLY A 79 7.59 1.87 -8.66
C GLY A 79 8.81 2.62 -8.11
N ARG A 80 9.72 3.06 -9.00
CA ARG A 80 10.88 3.88 -8.62
C ARG A 80 10.47 5.26 -8.12
N ASP A 81 9.54 5.93 -8.80
CA ASP A 81 9.02 7.24 -8.39
C ASP A 81 8.42 7.17 -6.98
N LEU A 82 7.56 6.17 -6.71
CA LEU A 82 7.02 5.92 -5.38
C LEU A 82 8.12 5.66 -4.35
N ALA A 83 9.09 4.79 -4.67
CA ALA A 83 10.20 4.50 -3.75
C ALA A 83 10.99 5.77 -3.37
N PHE A 84 11.28 6.63 -4.33
CA PHE A 84 12.00 7.89 -4.07
C PHE A 84 11.16 8.88 -3.26
N ARG A 85 9.87 9.01 -3.53
CA ARG A 85 8.95 9.84 -2.72
C ARG A 85 8.84 9.35 -1.28
N LEU A 86 8.89 8.02 -1.09
CA LEU A 86 8.98 7.39 0.22
C LEU A 86 10.37 7.55 0.87
N GLY A 87 11.35 8.14 0.21
CA GLY A 87 12.70 8.35 0.75
C GLY A 87 13.53 7.07 0.85
N MET A 88 13.19 6.05 0.06
CA MET A 88 14.00 4.82 -0.03
C MET A 88 15.28 5.07 -0.81
N GLN A 89 16.32 4.31 -0.47
CA GLN A 89 17.64 4.45 -1.10
C GLN A 89 18.26 3.10 -1.45
N GLY A 90 19.20 3.12 -2.39
CA GLY A 90 20.02 1.96 -2.77
C GLY A 90 19.18 0.72 -3.12
N ASN A 91 19.44 -0.38 -2.41
CA ASN A 91 18.79 -1.66 -2.69
C ASN A 91 17.29 -1.69 -2.31
N GLN A 92 16.85 -0.82 -1.40
CA GLN A 92 15.44 -0.73 -1.02
C GLN A 92 14.57 -0.31 -2.21
N VAL A 93 15.06 0.62 -3.03
CA VAL A 93 14.36 1.08 -4.25
C VAL A 93 14.12 -0.08 -5.20
N LYS A 94 15.12 -0.95 -5.41
CA LYS A 94 15.00 -2.11 -6.31
C LYS A 94 13.95 -3.10 -5.79
N LYS A 95 14.02 -3.46 -4.50
CA LYS A 95 13.06 -4.37 -3.86
C LYS A 95 11.64 -3.81 -3.90
N PHE A 96 11.47 -2.54 -3.51
CA PHE A 96 10.16 -1.88 -3.53
C PHE A 96 9.59 -1.79 -4.94
N THR A 97 10.40 -1.42 -5.94
CA THR A 97 9.96 -1.39 -7.34
C THR A 97 9.46 -2.75 -7.77
N TYR A 98 10.16 -3.84 -7.40
CA TYR A 98 9.73 -5.20 -7.71
C TYR A 98 8.37 -5.53 -7.07
N TYR A 99 8.21 -5.32 -5.76
CA TYR A 99 6.97 -5.67 -5.04
C TYR A 99 5.78 -4.81 -5.44
N SER A 100 5.97 -3.49 -5.58
CA SER A 100 4.89 -2.55 -5.93
C SER A 100 4.30 -2.81 -7.31
N ILE A 101 5.11 -3.28 -8.27
CA ILE A 101 4.67 -3.56 -9.64
C ILE A 101 4.06 -4.95 -9.78
N ASN A 102 4.61 -5.93 -9.04
CA ASN A 102 4.11 -7.30 -9.08
C ASN A 102 2.95 -7.55 -8.10
N PHE A 103 2.45 -6.50 -7.43
CA PHE A 103 1.35 -6.57 -6.47
C PHE A 103 0.13 -7.32 -7.03
N LYS A 104 -0.16 -7.18 -8.33
CA LYS A 104 -1.29 -7.82 -9.01
C LYS A 104 -1.16 -9.34 -9.22
N ARG A 105 0.01 -9.93 -8.96
CA ARG A 105 0.31 -11.35 -9.23
C ARG A 105 0.34 -12.20 -7.96
N THR A 106 0.30 -11.57 -6.79
CA THR A 106 0.50 -12.22 -5.48
C THR A 106 -0.80 -12.37 -4.68
N ILE A 107 -1.89 -11.77 -5.15
CA ILE A 107 -3.26 -11.92 -4.62
C ILE A 107 -4.06 -12.72 -5.64
#